data_AF-A0A511WQR9-F1
#
_entry.id   AF-A0A511WQR9-F1
#
_cell.length_a   1.000
_cell.length_b   1.000
_cell.length_c   1.000
_cell.angle_alpha   90.00
_cell.angle_beta   90.00
_cell.angle_gamma   90.00
#
_symmetry.space_group_name_H-M   'P 1'
#
loop_
_entity.id
_entity.type
_entity.pdbx_description
1 polymer ?
#
loop_
_entity_poly.entity_id
_entity_poly.type
_entity_poly.pdbx_seq_one_letter_code
_entity_poly.pdbx_strand_id
1 'polypeptide(L)'
;MSMQWLTIYKKECLESARNYRWVWVPLVFILFCIMDPLTTYYLPQILESTGGLPDGATFNIPTPPAPNVFMMSISQINTLGVLVIALITMGTIAGERKSGVAELILVKPVSYSAYVTAKWAAHVSLVLLSVFVGLMASWYYVQLLFGDVSFIHVISSAAFYGLYIIFVISISLFMNTWTKIPGLVLFLTISVILILNLITSIFLTFWNGVLQALSLNFQPC
;
A
#
# COMPACT_ATOMS: atom_id res chain seq x y z
N MET A 1 11.47 7.70 29.23
CA MET A 1 10.89 7.81 27.87
C MET A 1 10.54 6.45 27.26
N SER A 2 11.40 5.42 27.37
CA SER A 2 11.18 4.10 26.75
C SER A 2 10.01 3.27 27.32
N MET A 3 9.83 3.18 28.64
CA MET A 3 8.79 2.30 29.21
C MET A 3 7.35 2.75 28.92
N GLN A 4 7.08 4.06 28.97
CA GLN A 4 5.75 4.60 28.66
C GLN A 4 5.40 4.37 27.18
N TRP A 5 6.35 4.65 26.29
CA TRP A 5 6.20 4.42 24.84
C TRP A 5 5.90 2.95 24.55
N LEU A 6 6.67 2.02 25.14
CA LEU A 6 6.49 0.59 24.95
C LEU A 6 5.13 0.11 25.47
N THR A 7 4.63 0.69 26.56
CA THR A 7 3.32 0.36 27.13
C THR A 7 2.19 0.77 26.18
N ILE A 8 2.27 1.97 25.59
CA ILE A 8 1.29 2.43 24.60
C ILE A 8 1.38 1.58 23.33
N TYR A 9 2.58 1.32 22.83
CA TYR A 9 2.79 0.45 21.67
C TYR A 9 2.16 -0.93 21.88
N LYS A 10 2.43 -1.58 23.02
CA LYS A 10 1.83 -2.88 23.37
C LYS A 10 0.30 -2.81 23.44
N LYS A 11 -0.26 -1.73 23.99
CA LYS A 11 -1.71 -1.49 24.00
C LYS A 11 -2.26 -1.46 22.58
N GLU A 12 -1.65 -0.70 21.67
CA GLU A 12 -2.11 -0.58 20.28
C GLU A 12 -1.98 -1.90 19.50
N CYS A 13 -0.89 -2.65 19.70
CA CYS A 13 -0.73 -3.98 19.11
C CYS A 13 -1.78 -4.96 19.64
N LEU A 14 -2.08 -4.91 20.93
CA LEU A 14 -3.08 -5.77 21.58
C LEU A 14 -4.50 -5.39 21.17
N GLU A 15 -4.80 -4.11 21.01
CA GLU A 15 -6.05 -3.64 20.41
C GLU A 15 -6.19 -4.13 18.96
N SER A 16 -5.11 -4.06 18.18
CA SER A 16 -5.08 -4.59 16.81
C SER A 16 -5.30 -6.11 16.78
N ALA A 17 -4.75 -6.85 17.76
CA ALA A 17 -4.96 -8.29 17.89
C ALA A 17 -6.40 -8.65 18.28
N ARG A 18 -6.98 -7.93 19.24
CA ARG A 18 -8.38 -8.12 19.67
C ARG A 18 -9.40 -7.79 18.58
N ASN A 19 -9.06 -6.87 17.68
CA ASN A 19 -9.85 -6.55 16.49
C ASN A 19 -9.45 -7.41 15.27
N TYR A 20 -8.69 -8.49 15.46
CA TYR A 20 -8.22 -9.41 14.43
C TYR A 20 -7.44 -8.76 13.27
N ARG A 21 -6.94 -7.52 13.42
CA ARG A 21 -6.22 -6.79 12.37
C ARG A 21 -4.93 -7.49 11.95
N TRP A 22 -4.27 -8.18 12.88
CA TRP A 22 -3.10 -9.02 12.57
C TRP A 22 -3.40 -10.22 11.68
N VAL A 23 -4.68 -10.59 11.51
CA VAL A 23 -5.09 -11.71 10.64
C VAL A 23 -5.67 -11.16 9.34
N TRP A 24 -6.69 -10.30 9.43
CA TRP A 24 -7.42 -9.88 8.23
C TRP A 24 -6.62 -8.88 7.37
N VAL A 25 -5.78 -8.01 7.95
CA VAL A 25 -5.01 -7.05 7.14
C VAL A 25 -3.97 -7.77 6.27
N PRO A 26 -3.11 -8.67 6.80
CA PRO A 26 -2.23 -9.48 5.95
C PRO A 26 -3.00 -10.27 4.89
N LEU A 27 -4.14 -10.86 5.24
CA LEU A 27 -4.96 -11.64 4.31
C LEU A 27 -5.45 -10.79 3.12
N VAL A 28 -5.92 -9.57 3.37
CA VAL A 28 -6.35 -8.64 2.31
C VAL A 28 -5.18 -8.25 1.40
N PHE A 29 -3.99 -7.98 1.97
CA PHE A 29 -2.80 -7.65 1.17
C PHE A 29 -2.32 -8.84 0.34
N ILE A 30 -2.35 -10.06 0.89
CA ILE A 30 -2.09 -11.30 0.14
C ILE A 30 -3.06 -11.42 -1.03
N LEU A 31 -4.36 -11.22 -0.78
CA LEU A 31 -5.38 -11.29 -1.82
C LEU A 31 -5.10 -10.27 -2.93
N PHE A 32 -4.88 -9.00 -2.59
CA PHE A 32 -4.59 -7.97 -3.60
C PHE A 32 -3.34 -8.29 -4.43
N CYS A 33 -2.27 -8.75 -3.78
CA CYS A 33 -1.02 -9.07 -4.48
C CYS A 33 -1.12 -10.30 -5.38
N ILE A 34 -1.90 -11.33 -5.00
CA ILE A 34 -2.06 -12.56 -5.78
C ILE A 34 -3.04 -12.38 -6.95
N MET A 35 -4.01 -11.46 -6.82
CA MET A 35 -5.04 -11.25 -7.85
C MET A 35 -4.43 -10.95 -9.23
N ASP A 36 -3.42 -10.08 -9.31
CA ASP A 36 -2.81 -9.72 -10.60
C ASP A 36 -2.13 -10.89 -11.32
N PRO A 37 -1.22 -11.68 -10.71
CA PRO A 37 -0.61 -12.82 -11.39
C PRO A 37 -1.62 -13.91 -11.76
N LEU A 38 -2.61 -14.20 -10.91
CA LEU A 38 -3.63 -15.19 -11.22
C LEU A 38 -4.50 -14.75 -12.39
N THR A 39 -5.07 -13.55 -12.31
CA THR A 39 -5.97 -13.04 -13.36
C THR A 39 -5.24 -12.89 -14.68
N THR A 40 -3.99 -12.42 -14.68
CA THR A 40 -3.18 -12.26 -15.89
C THR A 40 -2.90 -13.61 -16.56
N TYR A 41 -2.58 -14.65 -15.78
CA TYR A 41 -2.27 -15.97 -16.33
C TYR A 41 -3.51 -16.68 -16.88
N TYR A 42 -4.63 -16.61 -16.15
CA TYR A 42 -5.86 -17.31 -16.52
C TYR A 42 -6.77 -16.52 -17.46
N LEU A 43 -6.44 -15.27 -17.81
CA LEU A 43 -7.24 -14.41 -18.67
C LEU A 43 -7.65 -15.09 -20.00
N PRO A 44 -6.74 -15.76 -20.76
CA PRO A 44 -7.13 -16.42 -22.01
C PRO A 44 -8.18 -17.52 -21.79
N GLN A 45 -8.02 -18.33 -20.74
CA GLN A 45 -8.95 -19.43 -20.41
C GLN A 45 -10.32 -18.90 -19.97
N ILE A 46 -10.34 -17.80 -19.21
CA ILE A 46 -11.59 -17.12 -18.82
C ILE A 46 -12.35 -16.68 -20.07
N LEU A 47 -11.67 -16.06 -21.03
CA LEU A 47 -12.29 -15.56 -22.27
C LEU A 47 -12.84 -16.68 -23.15
N GLU A 48 -12.11 -17.79 -23.28
CA GLU A 48 -12.58 -19.00 -23.97
C GLU A 48 -13.88 -19.53 -23.34
N SER A 49 -13.96 -19.55 -22.01
CA SER A 49 -15.14 -20.04 -21.28
C SER A 49 -16.37 -19.12 -21.35
N THR A 50 -16.19 -17.81 -21.62
CA THR A 50 -17.27 -16.80 -21.62
C THR A 50 -17.87 -16.51 -22.99
N GLY A 51 -17.65 -17.38 -23.99
CA GLY A 51 -18.21 -17.22 -25.34
C GLY A 51 -17.19 -16.92 -26.44
N GLY A 52 -15.89 -16.94 -26.11
CA GLY A 52 -14.81 -16.80 -27.08
C GLY A 52 -14.78 -15.44 -27.77
N LEU A 53 -14.02 -15.38 -28.86
CA LEU A 53 -13.93 -14.24 -29.76
C LEU A 53 -14.96 -14.37 -30.91
N PRO A 54 -15.39 -13.25 -31.53
CA PRO A 54 -16.09 -13.30 -32.82
C PRO A 54 -15.27 -14.07 -33.87
N ASP A 55 -15.94 -14.80 -34.76
CA ASP A 55 -15.30 -15.60 -35.82
C ASP A 55 -14.26 -14.76 -36.59
N GLY A 56 -12.98 -15.14 -36.48
CA GLY A 56 -11.87 -14.52 -37.22
C GLY A 56 -10.89 -13.65 -36.42
N ALA A 57 -11.14 -13.38 -35.14
CA ALA A 57 -10.12 -12.79 -34.27
C ALA A 57 -9.21 -13.87 -33.68
N THR A 58 -7.89 -13.66 -33.74
CA THR A 58 -6.91 -14.51 -33.05
C THR A 58 -6.40 -13.75 -31.82
N PHE A 59 -6.58 -14.32 -30.62
CA PHE A 59 -6.00 -13.79 -29.40
C PHE A 59 -4.50 -14.08 -29.38
N ASN A 60 -3.70 -13.19 -29.95
CA ASN A 60 -2.27 -13.15 -29.70
C ASN A 60 -1.99 -12.03 -28.68
N ILE A 61 -2.54 -12.15 -27.47
CA ILE A 61 -2.14 -11.28 -26.36
C ILE A 61 -0.78 -11.78 -25.90
N PRO A 62 0.30 -11.00 -26.09
CA PRO A 62 1.61 -11.40 -25.60
C PRO A 62 1.55 -11.53 -24.08
N THR A 63 2.00 -12.67 -23.56
CA THR A 63 2.13 -12.86 -22.12
C THR A 63 3.12 -11.82 -21.57
N PRO A 64 2.73 -11.00 -20.58
CA PRO A 64 3.63 -10.02 -20.02
C PRO A 64 4.83 -10.71 -19.34
N PRO A 65 6.02 -10.11 -19.39
CA PRO A 65 7.19 -10.68 -18.73
C PRO A 65 6.99 -10.70 -17.21
N ALA A 66 7.55 -11.70 -16.53
CA ALA A 66 7.35 -11.93 -15.09
C ALA A 66 7.59 -10.68 -14.20
N PRO A 67 8.63 -9.85 -14.43
CA PRO A 67 8.83 -8.63 -13.64
C PRO A 67 7.68 -7.62 -13.77
N ASN A 68 7.04 -7.54 -14.94
CA ASN A 68 5.93 -6.62 -15.16
C ASN A 68 4.70 -7.05 -14.38
N VAL A 69 4.42 -8.37 -14.33
CA VAL A 69 3.31 -8.91 -13.54
C VAL A 69 3.50 -8.65 -12.05
N PHE A 70 4.73 -8.81 -11.55
CA PHE A 70 5.05 -8.45 -10.16
C PHE A 70 4.86 -6.94 -9.89
N MET A 71 5.22 -6.07 -10.84
CA MET A 71 4.96 -4.62 -10.72
C MET A 71 3.47 -4.28 -10.75
N MET A 72 2.63 -5.05 -11.45
CA MET A 72 1.17 -4.88 -11.38
C MET A 72 0.67 -5.06 -9.95
N SER A 73 1.15 -6.09 -9.24
CA SER A 73 0.83 -6.29 -7.81
C SER A 73 1.19 -5.09 -6.95
N ILE A 74 2.34 -4.45 -7.20
CA ILE A 74 2.73 -3.22 -6.49
C ILE A 74 1.79 -2.05 -6.82
N SER A 75 1.40 -1.91 -8.08
CA SER A 75 0.46 -0.88 -8.52
C SER A 75 -0.92 -1.04 -7.86
N GLN A 76 -1.38 -2.29 -7.73
CA GLN A 76 -2.63 -2.62 -7.08
C GLN A 76 -2.62 -2.25 -5.59
N ILE A 77 -1.55 -2.58 -4.85
CA ILE A 77 -1.43 -2.15 -3.44
C ILE A 77 -1.16 -0.65 -3.29
N ASN A 78 -0.59 0.03 -4.29
CA ASN A 78 -0.49 1.49 -4.30
C ASN A 78 -1.89 2.15 -4.27
N THR A 79 -2.87 1.54 -4.94
CA THR A 79 -4.23 2.06 -4.96
C THR A 79 -5.08 1.49 -3.83
N LEU A 80 -5.33 0.17 -3.83
CA LEU A 80 -6.22 -0.49 -2.88
C LEU A 80 -5.57 -0.67 -1.50
N GLY A 81 -4.26 -0.89 -1.44
CA GLY A 81 -3.53 -1.00 -0.18
C GLY A 81 -3.52 0.31 0.59
N VAL A 82 -3.36 1.45 -0.09
CA VAL A 82 -3.48 2.79 0.51
C VAL A 82 -4.88 3.03 1.07
N LEU A 83 -5.93 2.60 0.37
CA LEU A 83 -7.31 2.67 0.88
C LEU A 83 -7.47 1.88 2.18
N VAL A 84 -6.96 0.63 2.22
CA VAL A 84 -6.98 -0.19 3.44
C VAL A 84 -6.22 0.48 4.57
N ILE A 85 -5.05 1.06 4.30
CA ILE A 85 -4.26 1.80 5.30
C ILE A 85 -5.07 2.96 5.85
N ALA A 86 -5.64 3.80 4.99
CA ALA A 86 -6.47 4.94 5.42
C ALA A 86 -7.66 4.48 6.28
N LEU A 87 -8.30 3.36 5.94
CA LEU A 87 -9.41 2.78 6.71
C LEU A 87 -8.99 2.32 8.11
N ILE A 88 -7.83 1.68 8.25
CA ILE A 88 -7.40 1.17 9.58
C ILE A 88 -6.82 2.27 10.47
N THR A 89 -6.32 3.37 9.89
CA THR A 89 -5.70 4.49 10.63
C THR A 89 -6.67 5.65 10.90
N MET A 90 -7.80 5.76 10.20
CA MET A 90 -8.68 6.94 10.30
C MET A 90 -9.21 7.23 11.72
N GLY A 91 -9.33 6.19 12.55
CA GLY A 91 -9.86 6.27 13.91
C GLY A 91 -8.81 6.39 15.01
N THR A 92 -7.51 6.33 14.67
CA THR A 92 -6.44 6.08 15.66
C THR A 92 -6.29 7.19 16.70
N ILE A 93 -6.40 8.47 16.30
CA ILE A 93 -6.38 9.62 17.22
C ILE A 93 -7.69 10.40 17.12
N ALA A 94 -8.22 10.62 15.92
CA ALA A 94 -9.48 11.33 15.73
C ALA A 94 -10.65 10.64 16.44
N GLY A 95 -10.70 9.30 16.41
CA GLY A 95 -11.71 8.51 17.11
C GLY A 95 -11.60 8.60 18.64
N GLU A 96 -10.37 8.56 19.17
CA GLU A 96 -10.12 8.73 20.61
C GLU A 96 -10.43 10.15 21.10
N ARG A 97 -10.16 11.17 20.27
CA ARG A 97 -10.56 12.57 20.54
C ARG A 97 -12.07 12.76 20.49
N LYS A 98 -12.77 12.05 19.61
CA LYS A 98 -14.24 12.11 19.51
C LYS A 98 -14.92 11.47 20.72
N SER A 99 -14.33 10.40 21.25
CA SER A 99 -14.90 9.61 22.37
C SER A 99 -14.43 10.06 23.75
N GLY A 100 -13.55 11.06 23.86
CA GLY A 100 -12.98 11.53 25.13
C GLY A 100 -11.89 10.61 25.71
N VAL A 101 -11.59 9.48 25.06
CA VAL A 101 -10.53 8.54 25.48
C VAL A 101 -9.16 9.22 25.49
N ALA A 102 -8.89 10.11 24.53
CA ALA A 102 -7.64 10.86 24.48
C ALA A 102 -7.43 11.73 25.73
N GLU A 103 -8.50 12.32 26.27
CA GLU A 103 -8.44 13.15 27.47
C GLU A 103 -8.09 12.30 28.70
N LEU A 104 -8.73 11.13 28.86
CA LEU A 104 -8.43 10.19 29.95
C LEU A 104 -6.99 9.67 29.93
N ILE A 105 -6.42 9.45 28.74
CA ILE A 105 -5.03 8.99 28.60
C ILE A 105 -4.05 10.11 28.97
N LEU A 106 -4.33 11.34 28.56
CA LEU A 106 -3.46 12.51 28.74
C LEU A 106 -3.49 13.13 30.15
N VAL A 107 -4.41 12.69 31.04
CA VAL A 107 -4.33 13.03 32.48
C VAL A 107 -3.11 12.36 33.14
N LYS A 108 -2.63 11.24 32.59
CA LYS A 108 -1.38 10.61 33.05
C LYS A 108 -0.19 11.39 32.46
N PRO A 109 0.94 11.50 33.17
CA PRO A 109 2.13 12.23 32.71
C PRO A 109 2.84 11.48 31.58
N VAL A 110 2.21 11.46 30.40
CA VAL A 110 2.68 10.84 29.17
C VAL A 110 3.02 11.97 28.19
N SER A 111 4.23 11.92 27.63
CA SER A 111 4.60 12.87 26.58
C SER A 111 3.71 12.72 25.35
N TYR A 112 3.26 13.83 24.78
CA TYR A 112 2.54 13.86 23.49
C TYR A 112 3.30 13.15 22.37
N SER A 113 4.64 13.29 22.34
CA SER A 113 5.47 12.63 21.34
C SER A 113 5.47 11.11 21.51
N ALA A 114 5.49 10.63 22.76
CA ALA A 114 5.44 9.20 23.04
C ALA A 114 4.09 8.60 22.65
N TYR A 115 3.00 9.34 22.87
CA TYR A 115 1.65 8.95 22.48
C TYR A 115 1.49 8.78 20.96
N VAL A 116 1.91 9.78 20.17
CA VAL A 116 1.77 9.75 18.70
C VAL A 116 2.70 8.72 18.07
N THR A 117 3.98 8.70 18.47
CA THR A 117 4.98 7.80 17.86
C THR A 117 4.73 6.33 18.18
N ALA A 118 4.18 6.01 19.34
CA ALA A 118 3.82 4.63 19.69
C ALA A 118 2.66 4.11 18.81
N LYS A 119 1.63 4.94 18.59
CA LYS A 119 0.52 4.63 17.67
C LYS A 119 1.00 4.47 16.24
N TRP A 120 1.85 5.38 15.79
CA TRP A 120 2.49 5.31 14.47
C TRP A 120 3.24 3.99 14.29
N ALA A 121 4.12 3.64 15.23
CA ALA A 121 4.92 2.42 15.16
C ALA A 121 4.06 1.16 15.16
N ALA A 122 2.98 1.13 15.94
CA ALA A 122 2.06 -0.02 15.97
C ALA A 122 1.42 -0.25 14.59
N HIS A 123 0.90 0.80 13.95
CA HIS A 123 0.33 0.69 12.60
C HIS A 123 1.39 0.38 11.54
N VAL A 124 2.58 1.00 11.61
CA VAL A 124 3.71 0.69 10.71
C VAL A 124 4.09 -0.78 10.79
N SER A 125 4.23 -1.35 11.99
CA SER A 125 4.60 -2.76 12.16
C SER A 125 3.59 -3.72 11.53
N LEU A 126 2.30 -3.45 11.72
CA LEU A 126 1.21 -4.25 11.19
C LEU A 126 1.15 -4.19 9.66
N VAL A 127 1.23 -2.99 9.09
CA VAL A 127 1.10 -2.80 7.64
C VAL A 127 2.35 -3.28 6.92
N LEU A 128 3.55 -2.99 7.42
CA LEU A 128 4.79 -3.48 6.80
C LEU A 128 4.83 -5.01 6.75
N LEU A 129 4.45 -5.68 7.83
CA LEU A 129 4.34 -7.14 7.84
C LEU A 129 3.32 -7.63 6.79
N SER A 130 2.14 -6.98 6.74
CA SER A 130 1.07 -7.34 5.81
C SER A 130 1.50 -7.20 4.35
N VAL A 131 2.10 -6.06 4.00
CA VAL A 131 2.64 -5.78 2.66
C VAL A 131 3.75 -6.74 2.31
N PHE A 132 4.68 -6.99 3.22
CA PHE A 132 5.79 -7.91 2.99
C PHE A 132 5.30 -9.33 2.67
N VAL A 133 4.38 -9.87 3.47
CA VAL A 133 3.79 -11.19 3.22
C VAL A 133 3.01 -11.21 1.91
N GLY A 134 2.25 -10.15 1.59
CA GLY A 134 1.55 -10.02 0.32
C GLY A 134 2.49 -10.02 -0.90
N LEU A 135 3.59 -9.26 -0.84
CA LEU A 135 4.60 -9.23 -1.91
C LEU A 135 5.34 -10.56 -2.06
N MET A 136 5.66 -11.24 -0.95
CA MET A 136 6.23 -12.59 -0.99
C MET A 136 5.27 -13.59 -1.64
N ALA A 137 3.97 -13.47 -1.37
CA ALA A 137 2.96 -14.30 -2.00
C ALA A 137 2.85 -14.02 -3.51
N SER A 138 2.83 -12.75 -3.94
CA SER A 138 2.89 -12.41 -5.38
C SER A 138 4.14 -12.96 -6.03
N TRP A 139 5.33 -12.78 -5.43
CA TRP A 139 6.57 -13.33 -5.96
C TRP A 139 6.49 -14.85 -6.13
N TYR A 140 5.96 -15.59 -5.14
CA TYR A 140 5.77 -17.03 -5.23
C TYR A 140 4.90 -17.43 -6.44
N TYR A 141 3.77 -16.75 -6.67
CA TYR A 141 2.90 -17.04 -7.80
C TYR A 141 3.47 -16.60 -9.14
N VAL A 142 4.14 -15.44 -9.21
CA VAL A 142 4.81 -14.98 -10.44
C VAL A 142 5.92 -15.93 -10.84
N GLN A 143 6.74 -16.36 -9.87
CA GLN A 143 7.81 -17.33 -10.07
C GLN A 143 7.27 -18.66 -10.62
N LEU A 144 6.12 -19.12 -10.09
CA LEU A 144 5.49 -20.38 -10.49
C LEU A 144 4.85 -20.31 -11.90
N LEU A 145 4.24 -19.18 -12.25
CA LEU A 145 3.39 -19.05 -13.46
C LEU A 145 4.11 -18.42 -14.65
N PHE A 146 5.01 -17.46 -14.43
CA PHE A 146 5.67 -16.65 -15.47
C PHE A 146 7.18 -16.86 -15.55
N GLY A 147 7.77 -17.59 -14.61
CA GLY A 147 9.21 -17.89 -14.57
C GLY A 147 10.01 -16.95 -13.67
N ASP A 148 11.33 -16.94 -13.85
CA ASP A 148 12.27 -16.36 -12.88
C ASP A 148 12.15 -14.84 -12.68
N VAL A 149 11.92 -14.46 -11.42
CA VAL A 149 12.11 -13.09 -10.94
C VAL A 149 13.17 -13.10 -9.85
N SER A 150 14.24 -12.36 -10.09
CA SER A 150 15.37 -12.26 -9.17
C SER A 150 14.94 -11.80 -7.78
N PHE A 151 15.22 -12.60 -6.76
CA PHE A 151 14.84 -12.33 -5.38
C PHE A 151 15.41 -11.01 -4.85
N ILE A 152 16.61 -10.61 -5.30
CA ILE A 152 17.21 -9.33 -4.90
C ILE A 152 16.43 -8.12 -5.42
N HIS A 153 15.78 -8.23 -6.59
CA HIS A 153 14.92 -7.16 -7.10
C HIS A 153 13.60 -7.11 -6.32
N VAL A 154 13.06 -8.26 -5.92
CA VAL A 154 11.84 -8.34 -5.11
C VAL A 154 12.05 -7.69 -3.74
N ILE A 155 13.15 -8.03 -3.05
CA ILE A 155 13.41 -7.47 -1.72
C ILE A 155 13.73 -5.98 -1.77
N SER A 156 14.42 -5.51 -2.81
CA SER A 156 14.70 -4.08 -2.98
C SER A 156 13.42 -3.30 -3.30
N SER A 157 12.56 -3.80 -4.20
CA SER A 157 11.24 -3.23 -4.45
C SER A 157 10.37 -3.21 -3.20
N ALA A 158 10.36 -4.29 -2.41
CA ALA A 158 9.63 -4.35 -1.15
C ALA A 158 10.14 -3.32 -0.12
N ALA A 159 11.45 -3.10 -0.05
CA ALA A 159 12.05 -2.10 0.84
C ALA A 159 11.69 -0.66 0.43
N PHE A 160 11.81 -0.32 -0.86
CA PHE A 160 11.41 0.99 -1.39
C PHE A 160 9.92 1.25 -1.18
N TYR A 161 9.09 0.26 -1.48
CA TYR A 161 7.65 0.36 -1.28
C TYR A 161 7.29 0.44 0.22
N GLY A 162 8.01 -0.28 1.09
CA GLY A 162 7.86 -0.17 2.53
C GLY A 162 8.10 1.25 3.05
N LEU A 163 9.10 1.96 2.51
CA LEU A 163 9.35 3.37 2.85
C LEU A 163 8.20 4.28 2.41
N TYR A 164 7.63 4.05 1.22
CA TYR A 164 6.43 4.75 0.76
C TYR A 164 5.23 4.50 1.69
N ILE A 165 5.02 3.27 2.14
CA ILE A 165 3.95 2.94 3.09
C ILE A 165 4.12 3.64 4.43
N ILE A 166 5.35 3.72 4.95
CA ILE A 166 5.65 4.47 6.17
C ILE A 166 5.26 5.95 6.00
N PHE A 167 5.56 6.54 4.84
CA PHE A 167 5.18 7.91 4.52
C PHE A 167 3.64 8.09 4.48
N VAL A 168 2.92 7.18 3.83
CA VAL A 168 1.43 7.18 3.80
C VAL A 168 0.82 7.13 5.21
N ILE A 169 1.32 6.23 6.06
CA ILE A 169 0.86 6.12 7.46
C ILE A 169 1.13 7.43 8.22
N SER A 170 2.29 8.04 7.98
CA SER A 170 2.67 9.31 8.61
C SER A 170 1.71 10.45 8.21
N ILE A 171 1.33 10.56 6.93
CA ILE A 171 0.31 11.51 6.47
C ILE A 171 -1.02 11.24 7.16
N SER A 172 -1.45 9.98 7.22
CA SER A 172 -2.74 9.63 7.82
C SER A 172 -2.81 9.98 9.32
N LEU A 173 -1.72 9.75 10.06
CA LEU A 173 -1.62 10.13 11.46
C LEU A 173 -1.54 11.65 11.65
N PHE A 174 -0.93 12.37 10.71
CA PHE A 174 -0.95 13.82 10.72
C PHE A 174 -2.39 14.36 10.53
N MET A 175 -3.15 13.83 9.57
CA MET A 175 -4.56 14.22 9.33
C MET A 175 -5.48 13.92 10.53
N ASN A 176 -5.16 12.85 11.26
CA ASN A 176 -5.78 12.46 12.53
C ASN A 176 -5.65 13.54 13.62
N THR A 177 -4.58 14.35 13.62
CA THR A 177 -4.40 15.44 14.59
C THR A 177 -5.20 16.69 14.22
N TRP A 178 -5.46 16.90 12.93
CA TRP A 178 -6.21 18.06 12.45
C TRP A 178 -7.71 17.93 12.74
N THR A 179 -8.27 16.73 12.62
CA THR A 179 -9.72 16.52 12.70
C THR A 179 -10.13 15.62 13.87
N LYS A 180 -11.40 15.71 14.28
CA LYS A 180 -12.02 14.82 15.28
C LYS A 180 -12.99 13.80 14.66
N ILE A 181 -13.14 13.81 13.34
CA ILE A 181 -14.12 12.98 12.63
C ILE A 181 -13.34 11.92 11.83
N PRO A 182 -13.37 10.63 12.21
CA PRO A 182 -12.61 9.59 11.52
C PRO A 182 -12.88 9.54 10.01
N GLY A 183 -14.14 9.64 9.57
CA GLY A 183 -14.45 9.65 8.14
C GLY A 183 -13.78 10.80 7.36
N LEU A 184 -13.59 11.96 7.99
CA LEU A 184 -12.89 13.09 7.37
C LEU A 184 -11.38 12.84 7.28
N VAL A 185 -10.79 12.14 8.25
CA VAL A 185 -9.37 11.72 8.19
C VAL A 185 -9.14 10.82 6.98
N LEU A 186 -10.01 9.83 6.76
CA LEU A 186 -9.93 8.94 5.61
C LEU A 186 -9.95 9.74 4.31
N PHE A 187 -10.95 10.62 4.15
CA PHE A 187 -11.11 11.42 2.95
C PHE A 187 -9.90 12.32 2.69
N LEU A 188 -9.40 13.02 3.71
CA LEU A 188 -8.23 13.89 3.59
C LEU A 188 -6.96 13.10 3.27
N THR A 189 -6.76 11.96 3.92
CA THR A 189 -5.59 11.09 3.65
C THR A 189 -5.56 10.65 2.18
N ILE A 190 -6.68 10.12 1.68
CA ILE A 190 -6.80 9.67 0.29
C ILE A 190 -6.64 10.85 -0.67
N SER A 191 -7.29 11.98 -0.39
CA SER A 191 -7.22 13.18 -1.24
C SER A 191 -5.79 13.68 -1.39
N VAL A 192 -5.04 13.76 -0.29
CA VAL A 192 -3.63 14.18 -0.31
C VAL A 192 -2.78 13.21 -1.13
N ILE A 193 -2.97 11.90 -0.96
CA ILE A 193 -2.20 10.90 -1.70
C ILE A 193 -2.55 10.93 -3.19
N LEU A 194 -3.83 11.09 -3.54
CA LEU A 194 -4.28 11.25 -4.93
C LEU A 194 -3.65 12.48 -5.58
N ILE A 195 -3.65 13.62 -4.88
CA ILE A 195 -3.02 14.85 -5.38
C ILE A 195 -1.52 14.63 -5.60
N LEU A 196 -0.82 13.99 -4.66
CA LEU A 196 0.60 13.68 -4.79
C LEU A 196 0.88 12.74 -5.98
N ASN A 197 0.05 11.72 -6.17
CA ASN A 197 0.15 10.82 -7.32
C ASN A 197 -0.07 11.58 -8.63
N LEU A 198 -1.08 12.45 -8.72
CA LEU A 198 -1.33 13.28 -9.90
C LEU A 198 -0.16 14.21 -10.22
N ILE A 199 0.40 14.88 -9.21
CA ILE A 199 1.58 15.74 -9.37
C ILE A 199 2.76 14.91 -9.90
N THR A 200 2.98 13.73 -9.33
CA THR A 200 4.06 12.83 -9.75
C THR A 200 3.87 12.38 -11.20
N SER A 201 2.65 12.01 -11.59
CA SER A 201 2.33 11.61 -12.97
C SER A 201 2.54 12.74 -13.98
N ILE A 202 2.12 13.97 -13.65
CA ILE A 202 2.35 15.15 -14.51
C ILE A 202 3.84 15.42 -14.65
N PHE A 203 4.57 15.40 -13.53
CA PHE A 203 6.02 15.64 -13.52
C PHE A 203 6.78 14.59 -14.35
N LEU A 204 6.44 13.31 -14.20
CA LEU A 204 7.03 12.23 -15.00
C LEU A 204 6.74 12.39 -16.49
N THR A 205 5.51 12.74 -16.85
CA THR A 205 5.12 12.96 -18.26
C THR A 205 5.90 14.11 -18.87
N PHE A 206 6.00 15.23 -18.15
CA PHE A 206 6.79 16.39 -18.57
C PHE A 206 8.27 16.02 -18.76
N TRP A 207 8.87 15.34 -17.77
CA TRP A 207 10.27 14.96 -17.81
C TRP A 207 10.58 13.98 -18.95
N ASN A 208 9.73 12.97 -19.16
CA ASN A 208 9.88 12.02 -20.26
C ASN A 208 9.78 12.72 -21.63
N GLY A 209 8.89 13.70 -21.77
CA GLY A 209 8.80 14.53 -22.97
C GLY A 209 10.08 15.32 -23.24
N VAL A 210 10.70 15.89 -22.19
CA VAL A 210 11.99 16.58 -22.28
C VAL A 210 13.10 15.61 -22.70
N LEU A 211 13.20 14.43 -22.07
CA LEU A 211 14.19 13.42 -22.42
C LEU A 211 14.07 12.96 -23.87
N GLN A 212 12.84 12.78 -24.36
CA GLN A 212 12.61 12.35 -25.73
C GLN A 212 13.00 13.44 -26.74
N ALA A 213 12.70 14.71 -26.44
CA ALA A 213 13.13 15.85 -27.25
C ALA A 213 14.67 15.99 -27.29
N LEU A 214 15.36 15.68 -26.20
CA LEU A 214 16.83 15.63 -26.17
C LEU A 214 17.37 14.44 -26.98
N SER A 215 16.76 13.25 -26.88
CA SER A 215 17.20 12.05 -27.61
C SER A 215 17.09 12.18 -29.14
N LEU A 216 16.10 12.91 -29.64
CA LEU A 216 15.92 13.17 -31.06
C LEU A 216 16.95 14.17 -31.62
N ASN A 217 17.48 15.07 -30.78
CA ASN A 217 18.56 15.99 -31.17
C ASN A 217 19.94 15.32 -31.24
N PHE A 218 20.08 14.08 -30.75
CA PHE A 218 21.35 13.33 -30.73
C PHE A 218 21.37 12.14 -31.70
N GLN A 219 20.38 11.97 -32.58
CA GLN A 219 20.50 11.02 -33.69
C GLN A 219 21.38 11.63 -34.79
N PRO A 220 22.55 11.05 -35.12
CA PRO A 220 23.28 11.46 -36.32
C PRO A 220 22.46 11.10 -37.56
N CYS A 221 22.41 12.02 -38.53
CA CYS A 221 21.76 11.87 -39.84
C CYS A 221 22.24 10.63 -40.59
#